data_AF-A0A0D7BUC8-F1
#
_entry.id   AF-A0A0D7BUC8-F1
#
_cell.length_a   1.000
_cell.length_b   1.000
_cell.length_c   1.000
_cell.angle_alpha   90.00
_cell.angle_beta   90.00
_cell.angle_gamma   90.00
#
_symmetry.space_group_name_H-M   'P 1'
#
loop_
_entity.id
_entity.type
_entity.pdbx_description
1 polymer ?
#
loop_
_entity_poly.entity_id
_entity_poly.type
_entity_poly.pdbx_seq_one_letter_code
_entity_poly.pdbx_strand_id
1 'polypeptide(L)'
;MKFSFVALLIAGLAISAPVPERPVHGGIAQFHKGHKAATAGGNVGGTNGTNNTTTTATTTTSSAVDPNAGVGAVDRPGDVVPNAATLVFDEVGGIPGNTCLTFRNNGDIVDAACVNEAADRQFTPSTLNGQNVLLVQRGFSDGFRPDLVGVQACVGNNGTTFKALPCDNLADPVSFDGTSLVAASGACQSGHDDAAQLTIDATGKNCATVNGITVLATPAPADQF
;
A
#
# COMPACT_ATOMS: atom_id res chain seq x y z
N MET A 1 -34.14 -44.69 -24.68
CA MET A 1 -34.96 -43.65 -24.02
C MET A 1 -34.45 -42.30 -24.50
N LYS A 2 -35.26 -41.54 -25.23
CA LYS A 2 -34.92 -40.25 -25.83
C LYS A 2 -35.34 -39.16 -24.85
N PHE A 3 -34.39 -38.38 -24.32
CA PHE A 3 -34.69 -37.18 -23.55
C PHE A 3 -34.44 -35.95 -24.42
N SER A 4 -35.50 -35.18 -24.60
CA SER A 4 -35.60 -34.02 -25.48
C SER A 4 -35.11 -32.77 -24.75
N PHE A 5 -34.29 -31.97 -25.42
CA PHE A 5 -33.85 -30.65 -25.01
C PHE A 5 -35.02 -29.67 -24.96
N VAL A 6 -35.11 -28.86 -23.91
CA VAL A 6 -35.90 -27.62 -23.88
C VAL A 6 -34.94 -26.50 -23.50
N ALA A 7 -34.53 -25.73 -24.51
CA ALA A 7 -33.77 -24.49 -24.34
C ALA A 7 -34.76 -23.35 -24.13
N LEU A 8 -34.68 -22.69 -22.97
CA LEU A 8 -35.45 -21.50 -22.66
C LEU A 8 -34.60 -20.27 -23.01
N LEU A 9 -34.96 -19.59 -24.10
CA LEU A 9 -34.40 -18.29 -24.48
C LEU A 9 -35.16 -17.18 -23.73
N ILE A 10 -34.48 -16.47 -22.82
CA ILE A 10 -35.02 -15.25 -22.21
C ILE A 10 -34.29 -14.06 -22.83
N ALA A 11 -35.01 -13.30 -23.67
CA ALA A 11 -34.56 -12.02 -24.20
C ALA A 11 -34.88 -10.93 -23.15
N GLY A 12 -33.84 -10.38 -22.52
CA GLY A 12 -33.94 -9.25 -21.61
C GLY A 12 -33.84 -7.92 -22.35
N LEU A 13 -34.90 -7.11 -22.29
CA LEU A 13 -34.97 -5.74 -22.77
C LEU A 13 -34.12 -4.82 -21.88
N ALA A 14 -33.17 -4.10 -22.48
CA ALA A 14 -32.43 -3.01 -21.81
C ALA A 14 -33.28 -1.72 -21.83
N ILE A 15 -33.58 -1.19 -20.65
CA ILE A 15 -34.18 0.14 -20.47
C ILE A 15 -33.04 1.08 -20.10
N SER A 16 -32.66 1.99 -21.00
CA SER A 16 -31.71 3.06 -20.71
C SER A 16 -32.44 4.21 -20.01
N ALA A 17 -32.00 4.56 -18.79
CA ALA A 17 -32.42 5.77 -18.11
C ALA A 17 -31.49 6.94 -18.48
N PRO A 18 -31.99 8.17 -18.66
CA PRO A 18 -31.17 9.34 -18.92
C PRO A 18 -30.42 9.81 -17.66
N VAL A 19 -29.14 10.16 -17.84
CA VAL A 19 -28.25 10.73 -16.82
C VAL A 19 -28.58 12.23 -16.62
N PRO A 20 -28.76 12.71 -15.39
CA PRO A 20 -28.89 14.14 -15.13
C PRO A 20 -27.51 14.83 -15.20
N GLU A 21 -27.40 15.83 -16.07
CA GLU A 21 -26.25 16.74 -16.15
C GLU A 21 -26.11 17.56 -14.85
N ARG A 22 -24.92 17.53 -14.24
CA ARG A 22 -24.59 18.42 -13.12
C ARG A 22 -24.03 19.74 -13.64
N PRO A 23 -24.40 20.89 -13.06
CA PRO A 23 -23.86 22.18 -13.43
C PRO A 23 -22.41 22.35 -12.97
N VAL A 24 -21.59 22.80 -13.92
CA VAL A 24 -20.21 23.25 -13.72
C VAL A 24 -20.24 24.57 -12.95
N HIS A 25 -19.57 24.63 -11.80
CA HIS A 25 -19.17 25.89 -11.17
C HIS A 25 -17.65 25.99 -11.20
N GLY A 26 -17.16 26.76 -12.17
CA GLY A 26 -15.81 27.28 -12.18
C GLY A 26 -15.70 28.52 -11.28
N GLY A 27 -14.52 28.77 -10.74
CA GLY A 27 -14.26 29.96 -9.93
C GLY A 27 -12.91 29.91 -9.22
N ILE A 28 -11.87 30.21 -9.98
CA ILE A 28 -10.45 30.22 -9.62
C ILE A 28 -10.04 31.52 -8.90
N ALA A 29 -9.00 31.37 -8.08
CA ALA A 29 -7.98 32.36 -7.69
C ALA A 29 -8.31 33.38 -6.58
N GLN A 30 -7.44 33.41 -5.55
CA GLN A 30 -6.47 34.50 -5.39
C GLN A 30 -5.33 34.12 -4.43
N PHE A 31 -4.11 34.25 -4.95
CA PHE A 31 -2.83 34.26 -4.23
C PHE A 31 -2.64 35.55 -3.43
N HIS A 32 -1.98 35.48 -2.26
CA HIS A 32 -0.64 36.05 -1.98
C HIS A 32 -0.43 36.43 -0.49
N LYS A 33 0.85 36.27 -0.10
CA LYS A 33 1.64 37.02 0.91
C LYS A 33 1.50 36.63 2.38
N GLY A 34 2.62 36.10 2.90
CA GLY A 34 3.00 36.39 4.29
C GLY A 34 4.10 35.53 4.90
N HIS A 35 5.34 35.53 4.39
CA HIS A 35 6.49 35.08 5.20
C HIS A 35 7.66 36.08 5.16
N LYS A 36 7.79 36.82 6.27
CA LYS A 36 9.01 37.35 6.89
C LYS A 36 9.07 36.65 8.27
N ALA A 37 10.18 36.33 8.92
CA ALA A 37 11.58 36.68 8.79
C ALA A 37 12.44 35.64 9.54
N ALA A 38 13.70 35.52 9.08
CA ALA A 38 14.93 35.51 9.88
C ALA A 38 15.14 34.46 11.00
N THR A 39 16.12 33.58 10.78
CA THR A 39 17.04 33.13 11.84
C THR A 39 18.47 33.25 11.35
N ALA A 40 19.24 34.10 12.01
CA ALA A 40 20.67 34.30 11.83
C ALA A 40 21.40 33.88 13.10
N GLY A 41 22.61 33.33 12.94
CA GLY A 41 23.60 33.14 14.01
C GLY A 41 23.63 31.73 14.60
N GLY A 42 24.77 31.05 14.74
CA GLY A 42 26.15 31.46 14.50
C GLY A 42 27.08 30.25 14.59
N ASN A 43 28.17 30.32 13.82
CA ASN A 43 29.30 29.41 13.92
C ASN A 43 30.30 29.95 14.95
N VAL A 44 30.64 29.14 15.95
CA VAL A 44 31.81 29.24 16.83
C VAL A 44 32.23 27.76 17.04
N GLY A 45 33.45 27.27 16.84
CA GLY A 45 34.77 27.89 16.80
C GLY A 45 35.65 27.31 17.93
N GLY A 46 36.44 26.26 17.65
CA GLY A 46 37.55 25.75 18.49
C GLY A 46 37.15 24.93 19.73
N THR A 47 37.92 24.00 20.29
CA THR A 47 39.35 23.66 20.19
C THR A 47 39.60 22.24 20.74
N ASN A 48 40.56 21.54 20.12
CA ASN A 48 41.69 20.78 20.69
C ASN A 48 41.56 20.11 22.07
N GLY A 49 41.78 18.80 22.12
CA GLY A 49 41.88 18.04 23.38
C GLY A 49 42.17 16.55 23.18
N THR A 50 43.39 16.22 22.76
CA THR A 50 43.98 14.88 22.79
C THR A 50 44.07 14.39 24.24
N ASN A 51 43.43 13.27 24.56
CA ASN A 51 43.83 12.41 25.68
C ASN A 51 43.79 10.94 25.24
N ASN A 52 44.98 10.38 25.19
CA ASN A 52 45.29 8.98 24.96
C ASN A 52 44.90 8.17 26.21
N THR A 53 43.95 7.24 26.07
CA THR A 53 43.85 6.09 26.97
C THR A 53 43.51 4.88 26.13
N THR A 54 44.49 3.99 25.99
CA THR A 54 44.44 2.75 25.26
C THR A 54 43.48 1.76 25.93
N THR A 55 42.34 1.49 25.29
CA THR A 55 41.59 0.26 25.51
C THR A 55 41.09 -0.25 24.16
N THR A 56 41.53 -1.45 23.83
CA THR A 56 41.32 -2.26 22.63
C THR A 56 39.90 -2.19 22.03
N ALA A 57 39.77 -1.74 20.77
CA ALA A 57 38.68 -2.13 19.89
C ALA A 57 39.10 -2.01 18.41
N THR A 58 38.84 -3.09 17.69
CA THR A 58 39.15 -3.42 16.30
C THR A 58 38.98 -2.28 15.30
N THR A 59 40.05 -2.00 14.55
CA THR A 59 40.05 -1.10 13.39
C THR A 59 39.29 -1.73 12.23
N THR A 60 38.10 -1.20 11.93
CA THR A 60 37.51 -1.29 10.59
C THR A 60 37.51 0.11 10.00
N THR A 61 38.20 0.26 8.88
CA THR A 61 38.41 1.48 8.11
C THR A 61 37.13 2.26 7.86
N SER A 62 37.08 3.50 8.35
CA SER A 62 36.05 4.49 7.99
C SER A 62 36.36 5.07 6.61
N SER A 63 35.82 4.43 5.57
CA SER A 63 35.68 5.07 4.26
C SER A 63 34.51 6.05 4.32
N ALA A 64 34.72 7.25 3.77
CA ALA A 64 33.69 8.28 3.64
C ALA A 64 32.41 7.71 3.01
N VAL A 65 31.29 7.89 3.70
CA VAL A 65 29.97 7.42 3.25
C VAL A 65 29.40 8.43 2.26
N ASP A 66 29.09 7.93 1.07
CA ASP A 66 28.30 8.58 0.02
C ASP A 66 26.88 8.88 0.55
N PRO A 67 26.37 10.13 0.48
CA PRO A 67 25.04 10.47 0.97
C PRO A 67 23.88 9.83 0.18
N ASN A 68 24.15 9.06 -0.88
CA ASN A 68 23.14 8.36 -1.68
C ASN A 68 23.09 6.83 -1.49
N ALA A 69 23.91 6.26 -0.62
CA ALA A 69 23.80 4.85 -0.26
C ALA A 69 22.76 4.72 0.87
N GLY A 70 21.58 4.19 0.54
CA GLY A 70 20.53 3.85 1.49
C GLY A 70 21.12 3.12 2.68
N VAL A 71 21.07 3.79 3.84
CA VAL A 71 21.53 3.26 5.11
C VAL A 71 20.82 1.95 5.35
N GLY A 72 21.57 0.86 5.50
CA GLY A 72 21.04 -0.39 6.02
C GLY A 72 20.37 -0.09 7.34
N ALA A 73 19.04 -0.08 7.34
CA ALA A 73 18.24 0.15 8.52
C ALA A 73 18.68 -0.88 9.56
N VAL A 74 19.13 -0.40 10.72
CA VAL A 74 19.24 -1.25 11.89
C VAL A 74 17.82 -1.62 12.24
N ASP A 75 17.43 -2.83 11.84
CA ASP A 75 16.10 -3.42 11.99
C ASP A 75 15.67 -3.29 13.47
N ARG A 76 14.92 -2.22 13.80
CA ARG A 76 14.31 -2.12 15.13
C ARG A 76 13.04 -2.97 15.10
N PRO A 77 12.74 -3.70 16.18
CA PRO A 77 11.42 -4.33 16.32
C PRO A 77 10.33 -3.27 16.11
N GLY A 78 9.45 -3.51 15.15
CA GLY A 78 8.41 -2.56 14.71
C GLY A 78 8.67 -1.88 13.37
N ASP A 79 9.91 -1.81 12.88
CA ASP A 79 10.20 -1.21 11.58
C ASP A 79 9.77 -2.15 10.44
N VAL A 80 9.12 -1.59 9.43
CA VAL A 80 8.80 -2.32 8.20
C VAL A 80 9.96 -2.17 7.23
N VAL A 81 10.56 -3.28 6.84
CA VAL A 81 11.71 -3.29 5.92
C VAL A 81 11.26 -3.77 4.54
N PRO A 82 11.24 -2.90 3.51
CA PRO A 82 11.01 -3.32 2.14
C PRO A 82 12.06 -4.33 1.70
N ASN A 83 11.63 -5.47 1.15
CA ASN A 83 12.54 -6.54 0.75
C ASN A 83 12.38 -6.98 -0.71
N ALA A 84 11.44 -6.39 -1.45
CA ALA A 84 11.22 -6.67 -2.87
C ALA A 84 10.83 -5.40 -3.65
N ALA A 85 10.70 -5.56 -4.97
CA ALA A 85 10.18 -4.53 -5.84
C ALA A 85 8.69 -4.26 -5.55
N THR A 86 8.24 -3.04 -5.86
CA THR A 86 6.83 -2.65 -5.68
C THR A 86 5.98 -3.27 -6.78
N LEU A 87 4.78 -3.70 -6.41
CA LEU A 87 3.86 -4.47 -7.23
C LEU A 87 2.52 -3.77 -7.37
N VAL A 88 1.90 -3.93 -8.54
CA VAL A 88 0.46 -3.81 -8.73
C VAL A 88 -0.09 -5.23 -8.90
N PHE A 89 -1.19 -5.55 -8.22
CA PHE A 89 -1.81 -6.87 -8.32
C PHE A 89 -2.99 -6.85 -9.28
N ASP A 90 -3.02 -7.84 -10.18
CA ASP A 90 -4.08 -8.07 -11.18
C ASP A 90 -4.75 -9.43 -10.93
N GLU A 91 -6.01 -9.42 -10.51
CA GLU A 91 -6.82 -10.60 -10.21
C GLU A 91 -7.14 -11.41 -11.47
N VAL A 92 -6.72 -12.67 -11.47
CA VAL A 92 -6.99 -13.60 -12.57
C VAL A 92 -8.44 -14.03 -12.53
N GLY A 93 -9.17 -13.69 -13.59
CA GLY A 93 -10.62 -13.97 -13.65
C GLY A 93 -11.46 -12.95 -12.89
N GLY A 94 -10.89 -11.80 -12.53
CA GLY A 94 -11.60 -10.67 -11.93
C GLY A 94 -12.63 -10.03 -12.86
N ILE A 95 -13.26 -8.93 -12.42
CA ILE A 95 -14.29 -8.23 -13.20
C ILE A 95 -13.69 -7.68 -14.50
N PRO A 96 -14.24 -7.97 -15.69
CA PRO A 96 -13.72 -7.42 -16.94
C PRO A 96 -13.61 -5.89 -16.91
N GLY A 97 -12.40 -5.38 -17.12
CA GLY A 97 -12.09 -3.95 -17.07
C GLY A 97 -11.79 -3.41 -15.67
N ASN A 98 -11.99 -4.20 -14.61
CA ASN A 98 -11.68 -3.89 -13.21
C ASN A 98 -11.02 -5.10 -12.54
N THR A 99 -9.76 -5.39 -12.87
CA THR A 99 -9.05 -6.56 -12.32
C THR A 99 -7.88 -6.17 -11.40
N CYS A 100 -7.49 -4.89 -11.36
CA CYS A 100 -6.40 -4.46 -10.51
C CYS A 100 -6.87 -4.10 -9.10
N LEU A 101 -6.10 -4.53 -8.10
CA LEU A 101 -6.36 -4.17 -6.70
C LEU A 101 -5.99 -2.71 -6.43
N THR A 102 -6.89 -1.99 -5.77
CA THR A 102 -6.67 -0.62 -5.30
C THR A 102 -7.24 -0.40 -3.90
N PHE A 103 -6.71 0.59 -3.19
CA PHE A 103 -7.25 1.03 -1.92
C PHE A 103 -8.26 2.16 -2.09
N ARG A 104 -9.44 1.99 -1.51
CA ARG A 104 -10.39 3.10 -1.28
C ARG A 104 -9.89 4.00 -0.15
N ASN A 105 -10.41 5.23 -0.05
CA ASN A 105 -10.00 6.18 0.98
C ASN A 105 -10.13 5.68 2.43
N ASN A 106 -11.10 4.80 2.69
CA ASN A 106 -11.28 4.15 3.99
C ASN A 106 -10.31 2.97 4.24
N GLY A 107 -9.42 2.68 3.28
CA GLY A 107 -8.41 1.61 3.35
C GLY A 107 -8.89 0.22 2.95
N ASP A 108 -10.13 0.06 2.48
CA ASP A 108 -10.59 -1.22 1.91
C ASP A 108 -9.92 -1.46 0.56
N ILE A 109 -9.64 -2.73 0.27
CA ILE A 109 -9.10 -3.16 -1.02
C ILE A 109 -10.26 -3.57 -1.93
N VAL A 110 -10.24 -3.08 -3.16
CA VAL A 110 -11.24 -3.39 -4.19
C VAL A 110 -10.61 -3.60 -5.55
N ASP A 111 -11.36 -4.29 -6.39
CA ASP A 111 -11.10 -4.42 -7.82
C ASP A 111 -11.41 -3.09 -8.54
N ALA A 112 -10.51 -2.68 -9.41
CA ALA A 112 -10.61 -1.46 -10.20
C ALA A 112 -9.84 -1.58 -11.52
N ALA A 113 -10.07 -0.63 -12.42
CA ALA A 113 -9.38 -0.60 -13.69
C ALA A 113 -7.86 -0.43 -13.52
N CYS A 114 -7.11 -1.17 -14.33
CA CYS A 114 -5.64 -1.14 -14.41
C CYS A 114 -5.13 0.09 -15.21
N VAL A 115 -5.67 1.28 -14.94
CA VAL A 115 -5.47 2.48 -15.78
C VAL A 115 -4.32 3.38 -15.34
N ASN A 116 -3.54 2.99 -14.32
CA ASN A 116 -2.29 3.64 -13.91
C ASN A 116 -1.56 2.80 -12.85
N GLU A 117 -0.31 3.13 -12.60
CA GLU A 117 0.50 2.57 -11.52
C GLU A 117 0.52 3.53 -10.32
N ALA A 118 -0.61 4.20 -10.02
CA ALA A 118 -0.66 5.17 -8.93
C ALA A 118 -0.44 4.50 -7.56
N ALA A 119 0.03 5.27 -6.57
CA ALA A 119 0.37 4.76 -5.24
C ALA A 119 -0.77 4.01 -4.51
N ASP A 120 -2.03 4.29 -4.86
CA ASP A 120 -3.22 3.60 -4.33
C ASP A 120 -3.37 2.15 -4.81
N ARG A 121 -2.61 1.74 -5.83
CA ARG A 121 -2.56 0.38 -6.39
C ARG A 121 -1.25 -0.33 -6.10
N GLN A 122 -0.33 0.34 -5.40
CA GLN A 122 1.01 -0.16 -5.20
C GLN A 122 1.18 -0.80 -3.82
N PHE A 123 1.78 -1.98 -3.83
CA PHE A 123 2.09 -2.79 -2.67
C PHE A 123 3.56 -3.17 -2.71
N THR A 124 4.26 -3.05 -1.60
CA THR A 124 5.67 -3.47 -1.53
C THR A 124 5.81 -4.62 -0.57
N PRO A 125 6.14 -5.83 -1.06
CA PRO A 125 6.52 -6.92 -0.16
C PRO A 125 7.65 -6.46 0.76
N SER A 126 7.44 -6.69 2.05
CA SER A 126 8.26 -6.20 3.15
C SER A 126 8.26 -7.23 4.29
N THR A 127 9.07 -6.99 5.30
CA THR A 127 9.04 -7.73 6.56
C THR A 127 8.71 -6.82 7.73
N LEU A 128 7.89 -7.33 8.66
CA LEU A 128 7.53 -6.70 9.93
C LEU A 128 7.73 -7.72 11.05
N ASN A 129 8.66 -7.46 11.98
CA ASN A 129 8.99 -8.39 13.08
C ASN A 129 9.29 -9.83 12.59
N GLY A 130 9.94 -9.95 11.43
CA GLY A 130 10.25 -11.24 10.79
C GLY A 130 9.07 -11.93 10.07
N GLN A 131 7.87 -11.34 10.05
CA GLN A 131 6.73 -11.81 9.27
C GLN A 131 6.67 -11.08 7.92
N ASN A 132 6.30 -11.79 6.85
CA ASN A 132 6.08 -11.17 5.55
C ASN A 132 4.80 -10.33 5.59
N VAL A 133 4.85 -9.15 5.00
CA VAL A 133 3.71 -8.23 4.92
C VAL A 133 3.76 -7.42 3.63
N LEU A 134 2.61 -6.98 3.15
CA LEU A 134 2.50 -6.00 2.08
C LEU A 134 2.41 -4.60 2.67
N LEU A 135 3.44 -3.80 2.41
CA LEU A 135 3.43 -2.37 2.71
C LEU A 135 2.56 -1.63 1.69
N VAL A 136 1.69 -0.74 2.19
CA VAL A 136 0.82 0.11 1.39
C VAL A 136 1.56 1.39 1.01
N GLN A 137 1.66 1.69 -0.29
CA GLN A 137 2.41 2.87 -0.76
C GLN A 137 1.65 4.18 -0.66
N ARG A 138 0.32 4.14 -0.65
CA ARG A 138 -0.46 5.38 -0.54
C ARG A 138 -0.41 5.96 0.87
N GLY A 139 -0.46 7.29 0.92
CA GLY A 139 -0.81 8.03 2.11
C GLY A 139 -2.32 8.06 2.36
N PHE A 140 -2.69 8.41 3.59
CA PHE A 140 -4.08 8.55 4.04
C PHE A 140 -4.34 9.94 4.59
N SER A 141 -5.58 10.40 4.50
CA SER A 141 -6.00 11.69 5.02
C SER A 141 -6.99 11.55 6.17
N ASP A 142 -7.00 12.58 7.03
CA ASP A 142 -7.81 12.66 8.24
C ASP A 142 -9.31 12.46 8.00
N GLY A 143 -9.81 12.87 6.84
CA GLY A 143 -11.22 12.75 6.49
C GLY A 143 -11.75 11.32 6.32
N PHE A 144 -10.88 10.32 6.16
CA PHE A 144 -11.29 8.92 5.93
C PHE A 144 -10.57 7.91 6.84
N ARG A 145 -9.27 8.11 7.08
CA ARG A 145 -8.43 7.26 7.93
C ARG A 145 -7.52 8.13 8.79
N PRO A 146 -8.09 8.83 9.79
CA PRO A 146 -7.32 9.66 10.72
C PRO A 146 -6.27 8.84 11.47
N ASP A 147 -6.55 7.55 11.70
CA ASP A 147 -5.65 6.59 12.32
C ASP A 147 -4.42 6.23 11.46
N LEU A 148 -4.42 6.55 10.16
CA LEU A 148 -3.30 6.27 9.25
C LEU A 148 -2.57 7.53 8.76
N VAL A 149 -2.95 8.72 9.22
CA VAL A 149 -2.25 9.96 8.87
C VAL A 149 -0.89 9.97 9.58
N GLY A 150 0.22 10.11 8.84
CA GLY A 150 1.54 10.07 9.46
C GLY A 150 2.03 8.67 9.81
N VAL A 151 1.26 7.63 9.48
CA VAL A 151 1.51 6.26 9.95
C VAL A 151 1.72 5.34 8.75
N GLN A 152 2.71 4.47 8.87
CA GLN A 152 2.97 3.45 7.87
C GLN A 152 1.83 2.41 7.90
N ALA A 153 1.23 2.17 6.74
CA ALA A 153 0.11 1.25 6.60
C ALA A 153 0.53 -0.05 5.93
N CYS A 154 0.05 -1.17 6.46
CA CYS A 154 0.29 -2.51 5.96
C CYS A 154 -1.04 -3.18 5.66
N VAL A 155 -1.04 -4.18 4.77
CA VAL A 155 -2.23 -5.00 4.55
C VAL A 155 -2.35 -6.00 5.69
N GLY A 156 -3.49 -6.00 6.36
CA GLY A 156 -3.83 -7.01 7.36
C GLY A 156 -5.24 -7.55 7.18
N ASN A 157 -5.45 -8.72 7.74
CA ASN A 157 -6.76 -9.33 7.86
C ASN A 157 -7.44 -8.84 9.15
N ASN A 158 -8.63 -8.23 9.03
CA ASN A 158 -9.40 -7.78 10.19
C ASN A 158 -10.47 -8.78 10.66
N GLY A 159 -10.45 -10.00 10.11
CA GLY A 159 -11.41 -11.07 10.39
C GLY A 159 -12.57 -11.15 9.40
N THR A 160 -12.81 -10.12 8.60
CA THR A 160 -13.88 -10.11 7.58
C THR A 160 -13.38 -9.77 6.18
N THR A 161 -12.28 -9.03 6.06
CA THR A 161 -11.67 -8.66 4.78
C THR A 161 -10.19 -8.32 4.98
N PHE A 162 -9.49 -8.05 3.88
CA PHE A 162 -8.16 -7.45 3.89
C PHE A 162 -8.27 -5.93 3.78
N LYS A 163 -7.50 -5.23 4.60
CA LYS A 163 -7.58 -3.77 4.73
C LYS A 163 -6.22 -3.18 5.05
N ALA A 164 -6.01 -1.93 4.67
CA ALA A 164 -4.91 -1.13 5.19
C ALA A 164 -5.10 -0.87 6.70
N LEU A 165 -4.13 -1.28 7.50
CA LEU A 165 -4.07 -1.11 8.95
C LEU A 165 -2.70 -0.54 9.35
N PRO A 166 -2.56 0.08 10.52
CA PRO A 166 -1.24 0.48 11.02
C PRO A 166 -0.31 -0.75 11.01
N CYS A 167 0.91 -0.59 10.51
CA CYS A 167 1.90 -1.67 10.58
C CYS A 167 2.25 -2.01 12.04
N ASP A 168 2.27 -1.00 12.92
CA ASP A 168 2.54 -1.18 14.33
C ASP A 168 1.50 -2.10 14.99
N ASN A 169 1.97 -3.24 15.52
CA ASN A 169 1.15 -4.28 16.16
C ASN A 169 0.13 -4.97 15.25
N LEU A 170 0.42 -5.11 13.95
CA LEU A 170 -0.43 -5.85 13.03
C LEU A 170 -0.53 -7.33 13.41
N ALA A 171 -1.73 -7.76 13.82
CA ALA A 171 -1.95 -9.10 14.38
C ALA A 171 -1.96 -10.22 13.33
N ASP A 172 -2.48 -9.95 12.13
CA ASP A 172 -2.61 -10.92 11.05
C ASP A 172 -2.16 -10.29 9.72
N PRO A 173 -0.83 -10.14 9.50
CA PRO A 173 -0.29 -9.51 8.31
C PRO A 173 -0.60 -10.31 7.05
N VAL A 174 -0.90 -9.62 5.95
CA VAL A 174 -1.14 -10.23 4.64
C VAL A 174 0.10 -10.08 3.78
N SER A 175 0.48 -11.18 3.13
CA SER A 175 1.62 -11.29 2.24
C SER A 175 1.19 -11.80 0.86
N PHE A 176 2.09 -11.70 -0.12
CA PHE A 176 1.92 -12.33 -1.42
C PHE A 176 2.85 -13.55 -1.49
N ASP A 177 2.28 -14.73 -1.77
CA ASP A 177 3.03 -15.99 -1.83
C ASP A 177 3.63 -16.30 -3.22
N GLY A 178 3.42 -15.40 -4.18
CA GLY A 178 3.76 -15.58 -5.60
C GLY A 178 2.55 -15.84 -6.50
N THR A 179 1.41 -16.21 -5.92
CA THR A 179 0.16 -16.46 -6.65
C THR A 179 -1.09 -15.91 -5.98
N SER A 180 -1.09 -15.74 -4.67
CA SER A 180 -2.27 -15.34 -3.89
C SER A 180 -1.89 -14.40 -2.76
N LEU A 181 -2.88 -13.62 -2.31
CA LEU A 181 -2.77 -12.82 -1.09
C LEU A 181 -3.21 -13.66 0.10
N VAL A 182 -2.30 -13.85 1.07
CA VAL A 182 -2.47 -14.78 2.18
C VAL A 182 -2.08 -14.10 3.49
N ALA A 183 -2.99 -14.15 4.46
CA ALA A 183 -2.78 -13.71 5.83
C ALA A 183 -1.94 -14.73 6.61
N ALA A 184 -1.23 -14.28 7.64
CA ALA A 184 -0.44 -15.16 8.52
C ALA A 184 -1.28 -16.28 9.17
N SER A 185 -2.57 -16.03 9.41
CA SER A 185 -3.54 -17.03 9.89
C SER A 185 -3.88 -18.13 8.87
N GLY A 186 -3.50 -17.94 7.60
CA GLY A 186 -3.83 -18.83 6.49
C GLY A 186 -5.09 -18.44 5.72
N ALA A 187 -5.84 -17.43 6.17
CA ALA A 187 -6.93 -16.86 5.39
C ALA A 187 -6.39 -16.24 4.09
N CYS A 188 -7.11 -16.33 2.98
CA CYS A 188 -6.68 -15.77 1.71
C CYS A 188 -7.79 -15.01 1.00
N GLN A 189 -7.39 -14.16 0.06
CA GLN A 189 -8.33 -13.51 -0.84
C GLN A 189 -9.00 -14.56 -1.74
N SER A 190 -10.32 -14.52 -1.86
CA SER A 190 -11.13 -15.54 -2.58
C SER A 190 -11.83 -15.01 -3.84
N GLY A 191 -11.60 -13.75 -4.20
CA GLY A 191 -12.25 -13.03 -5.29
C GLY A 191 -12.81 -11.70 -4.80
N HIS A 192 -13.93 -11.29 -5.39
CA HIS A 192 -14.65 -10.07 -5.08
C HIS A 192 -16.17 -10.31 -4.98
N ASP A 193 -16.90 -9.37 -4.37
CA ASP A 193 -18.36 -9.31 -4.38
C ASP A 193 -18.90 -8.47 -5.55
N ASP A 194 -20.22 -8.37 -5.69
CA ASP A 194 -20.87 -7.58 -6.75
C ASP A 194 -20.55 -6.08 -6.69
N ALA A 195 -20.00 -5.59 -5.58
CA ALA A 195 -19.54 -4.21 -5.38
C ALA A 195 -18.01 -4.08 -5.54
N ALA A 196 -17.36 -5.08 -6.15
CA ALA A 196 -15.93 -5.19 -6.37
C ALA A 196 -15.10 -5.21 -5.08
N GLN A 197 -15.72 -5.50 -3.93
CA GLN A 197 -15.01 -5.59 -2.66
C GLN A 197 -14.36 -6.96 -2.53
N LEU A 198 -13.11 -6.95 -2.09
CA LEU A 198 -12.33 -8.15 -1.91
C LEU A 198 -12.97 -9.05 -0.84
N THR A 199 -13.19 -10.31 -1.21
CA THR A 199 -13.73 -11.35 -0.33
C THR A 199 -12.61 -12.24 0.19
N ILE A 200 -12.83 -12.85 1.36
CA ILE A 200 -11.84 -13.74 1.99
C ILE A 200 -12.40 -15.15 2.17
N ASP A 201 -11.55 -16.14 1.94
CA ASP A 201 -11.74 -17.50 2.43
C ASP A 201 -10.92 -17.67 3.71
N ALA A 202 -11.61 -17.65 4.85
CA ALA A 202 -10.99 -17.81 6.16
C ALA A 202 -10.31 -19.18 6.35
N THR A 203 -10.60 -20.17 5.50
CA THR A 203 -9.97 -21.51 5.55
C THR A 203 -8.73 -21.65 4.68
N GLY A 204 -8.46 -20.66 3.81
CA GLY A 204 -7.31 -20.69 2.90
C GLY A 204 -7.43 -21.69 1.74
N LYS A 205 -8.63 -22.19 1.42
CA LYS A 205 -8.81 -23.31 0.47
C LYS A 205 -9.10 -22.87 -0.96
N ASN A 206 -9.79 -21.74 -1.12
CA ASN A 206 -10.25 -21.24 -2.41
C ASN A 206 -9.65 -19.86 -2.68
N CYS A 207 -8.32 -19.80 -2.65
CA CYS A 207 -7.61 -18.55 -2.89
C CYS A 207 -7.71 -18.17 -4.37
N ALA A 208 -8.15 -16.95 -4.63
CA ALA A 208 -8.05 -16.36 -5.95
C ALA A 208 -6.58 -16.13 -6.30
N THR A 209 -6.30 -16.20 -7.60
CA THR A 209 -4.97 -15.99 -8.14
C THR A 209 -4.81 -14.52 -8.53
N VAL A 210 -3.69 -13.93 -8.17
CA VAL A 210 -3.30 -12.58 -8.59
C VAL A 210 -1.93 -12.61 -9.26
N ASN A 211 -1.77 -11.83 -10.31
CA ASN A 211 -0.48 -11.59 -10.94
C ASN A 211 0.16 -10.36 -10.30
N GLY A 212 1.41 -10.48 -9.85
CA GLY A 212 2.21 -9.34 -9.41
C GLY A 212 2.94 -8.69 -10.59
N ILE A 213 2.56 -7.47 -10.94
CA ILE A 213 3.24 -6.67 -11.97
C ILE A 213 4.23 -5.75 -11.27
N THR A 214 5.52 -5.89 -11.57
CA THR A 214 6.55 -5.02 -11.01
C THR A 214 6.47 -3.62 -11.59
N VAL A 215 6.43 -2.62 -10.72
CA VAL A 215 6.35 -1.20 -11.09
C VAL A 215 7.42 -0.39 -10.35
N LEU A 216 7.68 0.83 -10.84
CA LEU A 216 8.46 1.78 -10.06
C LEU A 216 7.63 2.26 -8.87
N ALA A 217 8.23 2.24 -7.68
CA ALA A 217 7.59 2.78 -6.49
C ALA A 217 7.21 4.25 -6.71
N THR A 218 5.93 4.57 -6.57
CA THR A 218 5.47 5.94 -6.50
C THR A 218 5.83 6.46 -5.10
N PRO A 219 6.61 7.54 -4.98
CA PRO A 219 6.92 8.11 -3.67
C PRO A 219 5.63 8.42 -2.93
N ALA A 220 5.51 7.94 -1.69
CA ALA A 220 4.49 8.46 -0.80
C ALA A 220 4.72 9.98 -0.63
N PRO A 221 3.67 10.82 -0.66
CA PRO A 221 3.83 12.27 -0.53
C PRO A 221 4.62 12.60 0.74
N ALA A 222 5.71 13.35 0.60
CA ALA A 222 6.68 13.64 1.67
C ALA A 222 6.09 14.40 2.87
N ASP A 223 4.87 14.93 2.76
CA ASP A 223 4.18 15.69 3.81
C ASP A 223 3.31 14.80 4.72
N GLN A 224 3.45 13.47 4.65
CA GLN A 224 2.63 12.50 5.39
C GLN A 224 3.41 11.51 6.26
N PHE A 225 4.67 11.79 6.60
CA PHE A 225 5.43 11.06 7.63
C PHE A 225 6.01 12.03 8.66
#